data_AF-A0A386TVC6-F1
#
_entry.id   AF-A0A386TVC6-F1
#
_cell.length_a   1.000
_cell.length_b   1.000
_cell.length_c   1.000
_cell.angle_alpha   90.00
_cell.angle_beta   90.00
_cell.angle_gamma   90.00
#
_symmetry.space_group_name_H-M   'P 1'
#
loop_
_entity.id
_entity.type
_entity.pdbx_description
1 polymer ?
#
loop_
_entity_poly.entity_id
_entity_poly.type
_entity_poly.pdbx_seq_one_letter_code
_entity_poly.pdbx_strand_id
1 'polypeptide(L)' 'LKPGMLVTFAPANLTTEVKSVEMHHEALQEAVPGDNVGFNVKNVSVKELRRGYVAGDSKNNPPKSAADFLAQ' A
#
# COMPACT_ATOMS: atom_id res chain seq x y z
N LEU A 1 -7.99 4.60 0.37
CA LEU A 1 -7.12 3.91 1.36
C LEU A 1 -7.49 4.43 2.74
N LYS A 2 -7.87 3.56 3.68
CA LYS A 2 -8.30 3.99 5.02
C LYS A 2 -7.65 3.14 6.14
N PRO A 3 -7.54 3.67 7.36
CA PRO A 3 -7.19 2.87 8.53
C PRO A 3 -8.07 1.62 8.67
N GLY A 4 -7.48 0.51 9.11
CA GLY A 4 -8.13 -0.79 9.26
C GLY A 4 -8.21 -1.62 7.99
N MET A 5 -7.85 -1.09 6.81
CA MET A 5 -7.72 -1.89 5.60
C MET A 5 -6.55 -2.86 5.71
N LEU A 6 -6.73 -4.08 5.19
CA LEU A 6 -5.63 -5.01 4.94
C LEU A 6 -5.10 -4.75 3.53
N VAL A 7 -3.83 -4.37 3.43
CA VAL A 7 -3.14 -4.09 2.17
C VAL A 7 -2.09 -5.14 1.89
N THR A 8 -1.97 -5.53 0.61
CA THR A 8 -0.92 -6.40 0.11
C THR A 8 0.09 -5.57 -0.68
N PHE A 9 1.37 -5.81 -0.43
CA PHE A 9 2.49 -5.19 -1.12
C PHE A 9 3.09 -6.14 -2.15
N ALA A 10 3.00 -5.78 -3.43
CA ALA A 10 3.73 -6.44 -4.51
C ALA A 10 5.08 -5.73 -4.73
N PRO A 11 6.13 -6.46 -5.14
CA PRO A 11 6.14 -7.88 -5.52
C PRO A 11 6.33 -8.85 -4.34
N ALA A 12 6.53 -8.36 -3.12
CA ALA A 12 6.87 -9.20 -1.96
C ALA A 12 5.74 -10.10 -1.45
N ASN A 13 4.49 -9.90 -1.90
CA ASN A 13 3.29 -10.59 -1.42
C ASN A 13 3.12 -10.53 0.11
N LEU A 14 3.47 -9.39 0.70
CA LEU A 14 3.34 -9.14 2.13
C LEU A 14 1.99 -8.46 2.41
N THR A 15 1.18 -9.03 3.31
CA THR A 15 -0.11 -8.44 3.71
C THR A 15 -0.07 -7.93 5.13
N THR A 16 -0.54 -6.70 5.34
CA THR A 16 -0.58 -6.05 6.66
C THR A 16 -1.76 -5.08 6.78
N GLU A 17 -2.14 -4.75 8.01
CA GLU A 17 -3.15 -3.75 8.31
C GLU A 17 -2.57 -2.32 8.30
N VAL A 18 -3.31 -1.39 7.71
CA VAL A 18 -3.06 0.05 7.76
C VAL A 18 -3.55 0.61 9.09
N LYS A 19 -2.71 1.34 9.82
CA LYS A 19 -3.04 1.94 11.13
C LYS A 19 -3.42 3.40 11.07
N SER A 20 -2.74 4.18 10.25
CA SER A 20 -3.06 5.59 10.03
C SER A 20 -2.73 5.95 8.59
N VAL A 21 -3.38 7.01 8.10
CA VAL A 21 -3.11 7.64 6.81
C VAL A 21 -2.95 9.12 7.08
N GLU A 22 -1.91 9.73 6.53
CA GLU A 22 -1.52 11.11 6.81
C GLU A 22 -1.09 11.83 5.53
N MET A 23 -1.47 13.09 5.39
CA MET A 23 -1.05 13.97 4.30
C MET A 23 -0.63 15.31 4.89
N HIS A 24 0.60 15.74 4.59
CA HIS A 24 1.12 17.04 5.03
C HIS A 24 0.93 17.31 6.54
N HIS A 25 1.23 16.32 7.39
CA HIS A 25 1.08 16.36 8.85
C HIS A 25 -0.37 16.37 9.39
N GLU A 26 -1.35 16.09 8.55
CA GLU A 26 -2.75 15.91 8.97
C GLU A 26 -3.20 14.45 8.81
N ALA A 27 -3.91 13.94 9.81
CA ALA A 27 -4.49 12.61 9.76
C ALA A 27 -5.76 12.61 8.88
N LEU A 28 -5.84 11.64 7.98
CA LEU A 28 -6.98 11.43 7.10
C LEU A 28 -7.78 10.21 7.53
N GLN A 29 -9.10 10.31 7.42
CA GLN A 29 -10.00 9.16 7.60
C GLN A 29 -9.97 8.22 6.37
N GLU A 30 -9.70 8.79 5.21
CA GLU A 30 -9.55 8.08 3.94
C GLU A 30 -8.72 8.93 2.98
N ALA A 31 -7.82 8.29 2.24
CA ALA A 31 -7.14 8.86 1.08
C ALA A 31 -7.81 8.38 -0.22
N VAL A 32 -7.96 9.31 -1.16
CA VAL A 32 -8.63 9.13 -2.45
C VAL A 32 -7.63 9.21 -3.61
N PRO A 33 -8.01 8.82 -4.84
CA PRO A 33 -7.13 8.96 -6.00
C PRO A 33 -6.67 10.41 -6.20
N GLY A 34 -5.35 10.60 -6.29
CA GLY A 34 -4.71 11.92 -6.41
C GLY A 34 -3.96 12.35 -5.15
N ASP A 35 -4.28 11.78 -3.98
CA ASP A 35 -3.61 12.14 -2.73
C ASP A 35 -2.18 11.58 -2.67
N ASN A 36 -1.24 12.40 -2.21
CA ASN A 36 0.11 11.95 -1.85
C ASN A 36 0.17 11.79 -0.33
N VAL A 37 0.13 10.54 0.13
CA VAL A 37 -0.01 10.21 1.55
C VAL A 37 1.14 9.37 2.07
N GLY A 38 1.48 9.58 3.33
CA GLY A 38 2.12 8.58 4.17
C GLY A 38 1.05 7.71 4.83
N PHE A 39 1.33 6.43 5.04
CA PHE A 39 0.46 5.58 5.84
C PHE A 39 1.30 4.61 6.67
N ASN A 40 0.82 4.32 7.87
CA ASN A 40 1.52 3.46 8.81
C ASN A 40 0.98 2.02 8.74
N VAL A 41 1.86 1.03 8.86
CA VAL A 41 1.53 -0.40 8.86
C VAL A 41 2.25 -1.11 10.01
N LYS A 42 1.68 -2.21 10.54
CA LYS A 42 2.30 -2.97 11.65
C LYS A 42 3.08 -4.18 11.14
N ASN A 43 4.06 -4.62 11.93
CA ASN A 43 4.76 -5.90 11.74
C ASN A 43 5.48 -6.04 10.39
N VAL A 44 5.86 -4.91 9.78
CA VAL A 44 6.66 -4.88 8.55
C VAL A 44 7.92 -4.08 8.80
N SER A 45 9.08 -4.68 8.51
CA SER A 45 10.38 -4.01 8.60
C SER A 45 10.59 -3.08 7.40
N VAL A 46 11.28 -1.96 7.62
CA VAL A 46 11.75 -1.07 6.55
C VAL A 46 12.67 -1.77 5.54
N LYS A 47 13.23 -2.94 5.88
CA LYS A 47 14.07 -3.74 4.99
C LYS A 47 13.26 -4.59 4.00
N GLU A 48 12.00 -4.85 4.31
CA GLU A 48 11.10 -5.71 3.52
C GLU A 48 10.38 -4.92 2.42
N LEU A 49 10.20 -3.62 2.62
CA LEU A 49 9.58 -2.71 1.65
C LEU A 49 10.61 -1.78 1.02
N ARG A 50 10.44 -1.50 -0.28
CA ARG A 50 11.32 -0.60 -1.03
C ARG A 50 10.50 0.32 -1.91
N ARG A 51 11.08 1.47 -2.26
CA ARG A 51 10.51 2.36 -3.27
C ARG A 51 10.27 1.57 -4.58
N GLY A 52 9.09 1.75 -5.18
CA GLY A 52 8.65 1.03 -6.38
C GLY A 52 7.69 -0.14 -6.09
N TYR A 53 7.51 -0.52 -4.83
CA TYR A 53 6.49 -1.52 -4.47
C TYR A 53 5.08 -0.93 -4.61
N VAL A 54 4.12 -1.79 -4.90
CA VAL A 54 2.72 -1.41 -5.11
C VAL A 54 1.88 -1.97 -3.97
N ALA A 55 1.20 -1.08 -3.24
CA ALA A 55 0.25 -1.45 -2.19
C ALA A 55 -1.18 -1.41 -2.76
N GLY A 56 -1.99 -2.42 -2.44
CA GLY A 56 -3.40 -2.44 -2.81
C GLY A 56 -4.23 -3.27 -1.82
N ASP A 57 -5.56 -3.18 -1.93
CA ASP A 57 -6.46 -3.91 -1.04
C ASP A 57 -6.30 -5.43 -1.20
N SER A 58 -5.96 -6.11 -0.11
CA SER A 58 -5.81 -7.56 -0.07
C SER A 58 -7.08 -8.33 -0.46
N LYS A 59 -8.26 -7.71 -0.30
CA LYS A 59 -9.57 -8.31 -0.54
C LYS A 59 -10.18 -7.93 -1.88
N ASN A 60 -9.61 -6.94 -2.58
CA ASN A 60 -10.16 -6.43 -3.83
C ASN A 60 -9.07 -6.33 -4.90
N ASN A 61 -8.88 -7.43 -5.64
CA ASN A 61 -7.88 -7.58 -6.69
C ASN A 61 -6.47 -7.10 -6.25
N PRO A 62 -5.84 -7.80 -5.30
CA PRO A 62 -4.54 -7.39 -4.78
C PRO A 62 -3.49 -7.30 -5.89
N PRO A 63 -2.53 -6.37 -5.79
CA PRO A 63 -1.46 -6.23 -6.78
C PRO A 63 -0.59 -7.49 -6.81
N LYS A 64 -0.02 -7.79 -7.99
CA LYS A 64 0.84 -8.96 -8.22
C LYS A 64 2.12 -8.53 -8.93
N SER A 65 3.19 -9.30 -8.75
CA SER A 65 4.40 -9.16 -9.55
C SER A 65 4.12 -9.51 -11.01
N ALA A 66 4.70 -8.75 -11.93
CA ALA A 66 4.75 -9.10 -13.35
C ALA A 66 6.21 -9.44 -13.74
N ALA A 67 6.41 -10.53 -14.46
CA ALA A 67 7.72 -10.86 -15.04
C ALA A 67 7.93 -10.10 -16.35
N ASP A 68 6.87 -10.00 -17.15
CA ASP A 68 6.82 -9.34 -18.44
C ASP A 68 5.40 -8.81 -18.69
N PHE A 69 5.28 -7.85 -19.60
CA PHE A 69 4.01 -7.35 -20.11
C PHE A 69 4.16 -6.91 -21.56
N LEU A 70 3.11 -7.07 -22.36
CA LEU A 70 3.05 -6.54 -23.71
C LEU A 70 2.59 -5.08 -23.67
N ALA A 71 3.32 -4.20 -24.36
CA ALA A 71 3.02 -2.78 -24.48
C ALA A 71 3.00 -2.36 -25.96
N GLN A 72 2.27 -1.27 -26.25
CA GLN A 72 2.20 -0.65 -27.58
C GLN A 72 3.35 0.33 -27.81
#